data_AF-A0A8S2YCH4-F1
#
_entry.id   AF-A0A8S2YCH4-F1
#
_cell.length_a   1.000
_cell.length_b   1.000
_cell.length_c   1.000
_cell.angle_alpha   90.00
_cell.angle_beta   90.00
_cell.angle_gamma   90.00
#
_symmetry.space_group_name_H-M   'P 1'
#
loop_
_entity.id
_entity.type
_entity.pdbx_description
1 polymer ?
#
loop_
_entity_poly.entity_id
_entity_poly.type
_entity_poly.pdbx_seq_one_letter_code
_entity_poly.pdbx_strand_id
1 'polypeptide(L)'
;SVNITRSLFEANIAQDKLIEYNDIEKDTIIQDNTFTKNRANSLLYIDSTGHAPFHNDLLSISMIVYNTFFDNGPIHLKSPFVTSCLHLSGSKNATIQRNIFENINYEYEFIAGLLIDSLNTTIDITLNWWGSDVYQAIQNRILDFTERADHSLTVWNPFLACR
;
A
#
# COMPACT_ATOMS: atom_id res chain seq x y z
N SER A 1 4.69 -10.64 -14.33
CA SER A 1 3.64 -10.54 -13.32
C SER A 1 4.27 -10.90 -12.00
N VAL A 2 3.80 -10.28 -10.93
CA VAL A 2 4.21 -10.56 -9.56
C VAL A 2 3.09 -11.35 -8.90
N ASN A 3 3.42 -12.44 -8.19
CA ASN A 3 2.44 -13.23 -7.47
C ASN A 3 3.03 -13.66 -6.12
N ILE A 4 2.43 -13.17 -5.03
CA ILE A 4 2.71 -13.59 -3.66
C ILE A 4 1.39 -14.04 -3.05
N THR A 5 1.25 -15.33 -2.81
CA THR A 5 0.01 -15.88 -2.26
C THR A 5 0.27 -16.83 -1.10
N ARG A 6 -0.58 -16.78 -0.07
CA ARG A 6 -0.58 -17.73 1.07
C ARG A 6 0.78 -17.89 1.75
N SER A 7 1.51 -16.78 1.88
CA SER A 7 2.83 -16.75 2.52
C SER A 7 2.77 -16.14 3.91
N LEU A 8 3.68 -16.58 4.79
CA LEU A 8 3.94 -15.98 6.10
C LEU A 8 5.31 -15.29 6.07
N PHE A 9 5.31 -13.99 6.31
CA PHE A 9 6.52 -13.19 6.54
C PHE A 9 6.54 -12.79 8.02
N GLU A 10 7.36 -13.47 8.82
CA GLU A 10 7.47 -13.21 10.25
C GLU A 10 8.88 -12.80 10.66
N ALA A 11 8.98 -11.77 11.50
CA ALA A 11 10.21 -11.36 12.19
C ALA A 11 11.42 -11.08 11.28
N ASN A 12 11.18 -10.64 10.05
CA ASN A 12 12.24 -10.24 9.13
C ASN A 12 12.71 -8.81 9.44
N ILE A 13 13.98 -8.53 9.17
CA ILE A 13 14.57 -7.20 9.33
C ILE A 13 15.17 -6.78 7.98
N ALA A 14 14.75 -5.65 7.45
CA ALA A 14 15.29 -5.06 6.23
C ALA A 14 15.56 -3.57 6.46
N GLN A 15 16.71 -3.07 5.97
CA GLN A 15 17.14 -1.70 6.25
C GLN A 15 16.18 -0.64 5.73
N ASP A 16 15.54 -0.90 4.59
CA ASP A 16 14.61 0.03 3.96
C ASP A 16 13.28 -0.65 3.60
N LYS A 17 13.27 -1.47 2.55
CA LYS A 17 12.07 -2.17 2.07
C LYS A 17 12.16 -3.66 2.34
N LEU A 18 11.11 -4.29 2.89
CA LEU A 18 11.10 -5.75 3.04
C LEU A 18 10.85 -6.43 1.69
N ILE A 19 9.85 -5.97 0.95
CA ILE A 19 9.57 -6.41 -0.42
C ILE A 19 9.52 -5.17 -1.30
N GLU A 20 10.32 -5.17 -2.35
CA GLU A 20 10.41 -4.09 -3.32
C GLU A 20 10.22 -4.63 -4.73
N TYR A 21 9.33 -3.99 -5.47
CA TYR A 21 9.17 -4.19 -6.90
C TYR A 21 9.23 -2.85 -7.62
N ASN A 22 10.29 -2.65 -8.39
CA ASN A 22 10.50 -1.43 -9.17
C ASN A 22 10.12 -1.66 -10.64
N ASP A 23 9.65 -0.59 -11.29
CA ASP A 23 9.27 -0.57 -12.71
C ASP A 23 8.32 -1.72 -13.12
N ILE A 24 7.33 -2.05 -12.29
CA ILE A 24 6.38 -3.12 -12.59
C ILE A 24 5.28 -2.65 -13.54
N GLU A 25 5.38 -3.11 -14.77
CA GLU A 25 4.37 -2.87 -15.82
C GLU A 25 3.25 -3.93 -15.84
N LYS A 26 3.50 -5.12 -15.27
CA LYS A 26 2.61 -6.31 -15.35
C LYS A 26 1.70 -6.43 -14.12
N ASP A 27 0.71 -7.34 -14.19
CA ASP A 27 -0.19 -7.62 -13.06
C ASP A 27 0.56 -8.00 -11.78
N THR A 28 0.04 -7.50 -10.66
CA THR A 28 0.54 -7.76 -9.32
C THR A 28 -0.57 -8.38 -8.50
N ILE A 29 -0.36 -9.60 -8.02
CA ILE A 29 -1.30 -10.31 -7.15
C ILE A 29 -0.61 -10.57 -5.81
N ILE A 30 -1.14 -9.98 -4.75
CA ILE A 30 -0.68 -10.18 -3.38
C ILE A 30 -1.91 -10.54 -2.56
N GLN A 31 -2.05 -11.82 -2.25
CA GLN A 31 -3.29 -12.31 -1.67
C GLN A 31 -3.09 -13.37 -0.57
N ASP A 32 -3.95 -13.34 0.44
CA ASP A 32 -3.97 -14.33 1.54
C ASP A 32 -2.62 -14.44 2.28
N ASN A 33 -1.83 -13.38 2.35
CA ASN A 33 -0.55 -13.39 3.06
C ASN A 33 -0.68 -12.84 4.48
N THR A 34 0.18 -13.29 5.37
CA THR A 34 0.35 -12.73 6.72
C THR A 34 1.73 -12.14 6.86
N PHE A 35 1.79 -10.86 7.21
CA PHE A 35 3.01 -10.15 7.56
C PHE A 35 2.94 -9.74 9.02
N THR A 36 3.86 -10.25 9.85
CA THR A 36 3.87 -9.89 11.26
C THR A 36 5.27 -9.73 11.84
N LYS A 37 5.42 -8.79 12.78
CA LYS A 37 6.68 -8.53 13.51
C LYS A 37 7.86 -8.18 12.60
N ASN A 38 7.62 -7.77 11.35
CA ASN A 38 8.71 -7.38 10.46
C ASN A 38 9.17 -5.96 10.78
N ARG A 39 10.44 -5.67 10.51
CA ARG A 39 11.08 -4.38 10.73
C ARG A 39 11.71 -3.85 9.45
N ALA A 40 11.08 -2.86 8.83
CA ALA A 40 11.50 -2.19 7.59
C ALA A 40 10.83 -0.82 7.49
N ASN A 41 11.48 0.20 6.90
CA ASN A 41 10.86 1.52 6.69
C ASN A 41 9.60 1.43 5.82
N SER A 42 9.63 0.58 4.79
CA SER A 42 8.44 0.19 4.05
C SER A 42 8.31 -1.33 3.98
N LEU A 43 7.16 -1.88 4.32
CA LEU A 43 6.99 -3.34 4.27
C LEU A 43 6.87 -3.81 2.81
N LEU A 44 5.99 -3.20 2.05
CA LEU A 44 5.77 -3.49 0.64
C LEU A 44 5.85 -2.21 -0.17
N TYR A 45 6.79 -2.15 -1.11
CA TYR A 45 6.98 -1.03 -2.02
C TYR A 45 6.79 -1.51 -3.45
N ILE A 46 5.81 -0.94 -4.15
CA ILE A 46 5.55 -1.24 -5.56
C ILE A 46 5.60 0.07 -6.33
N ASP A 47 6.52 0.13 -7.28
CA ASP A 47 6.70 1.24 -8.18
C ASP A 47 6.39 0.81 -9.61
N SER A 48 5.49 1.56 -10.24
CA SER A 48 5.10 1.41 -11.63
C SER A 48 5.29 2.72 -12.42
N THR A 49 6.23 3.56 -12.00
CA THR A 49 6.57 4.83 -12.67
C THR A 49 7.28 4.65 -14.02
N GLY A 50 7.82 3.45 -14.32
CA GLY A 50 8.52 3.13 -15.56
C GLY A 50 7.72 3.29 -16.88
N HIS A 51 6.43 3.64 -16.84
CA HIS A 51 5.63 3.87 -18.03
C HIS A 51 5.94 5.21 -18.72
N ALA A 52 6.26 5.13 -20.02
CA ALA A 52 6.18 6.25 -20.95
C ALA A 52 4.71 6.72 -21.09
N PRO A 53 4.43 8.03 -21.22
CA PRO A 53 3.09 8.65 -21.18
C PRO A 53 2.13 8.28 -22.35
N PHE A 54 2.35 7.16 -23.04
CA PHE A 54 1.72 6.83 -24.33
C PHE A 54 0.91 5.52 -24.36
N HIS A 55 0.80 4.77 -23.25
CA HIS A 55 -0.07 3.58 -23.22
C HIS A 55 -1.42 3.92 -22.58
N ASN A 56 -2.39 4.26 -23.43
CA ASN A 56 -3.80 4.47 -23.06
C ASN A 56 -4.50 3.19 -22.54
N ASP A 57 -3.83 2.05 -22.61
CA ASP A 57 -4.32 0.76 -22.17
C ASP A 57 -3.61 0.33 -20.87
N LEU A 58 -3.95 0.98 -19.75
CA LEU A 58 -3.62 0.49 -18.40
C LEU A 58 -4.44 -0.78 -18.10
N LEU A 59 -4.13 -1.86 -18.81
CA LEU A 59 -4.77 -3.18 -18.66
C LEU A 59 -4.23 -3.95 -17.45
N SER A 60 -3.17 -3.46 -16.81
CA SER A 60 -2.54 -4.15 -15.69
C SER A 60 -3.24 -3.83 -14.38
N ILE A 61 -3.82 -4.84 -13.75
CA ILE A 61 -4.55 -4.72 -12.49
C ILE A 61 -3.63 -5.17 -11.36
N SER A 62 -3.51 -4.33 -10.33
CA SER A 62 -2.91 -4.74 -9.06
C SER A 62 -4.01 -5.15 -8.09
N MET A 63 -3.99 -6.40 -7.62
CA MET A 63 -4.89 -6.90 -6.59
C MET A 63 -4.11 -7.21 -5.32
N ILE A 64 -4.43 -6.50 -4.25
CA ILE A 64 -3.86 -6.71 -2.92
C ILE A 64 -5.03 -7.00 -1.98
N VAL A 65 -5.33 -8.27 -1.72
CA VAL A 65 -6.59 -8.66 -1.07
C VAL A 65 -6.42 -9.75 -0.02
N TYR A 66 -7.22 -9.72 1.04
CA TYR A 66 -7.20 -10.74 2.11
C TYR A 66 -5.86 -10.90 2.84
N ASN A 67 -5.00 -9.87 2.82
CA ASN A 67 -3.74 -9.90 3.56
C ASN A 67 -3.93 -9.38 4.98
N THR A 68 -3.13 -9.91 5.92
CA THR A 68 -3.05 -9.41 7.29
C THR A 68 -1.68 -8.79 7.53
N PHE A 69 -1.66 -7.52 7.89
CA PHE A 69 -0.47 -6.76 8.28
C PHE A 69 -0.61 -6.34 9.74
N PHE A 70 0.13 -7.00 10.63
CA PHE A 70 -0.02 -6.84 12.08
C PHE A 70 1.33 -6.73 12.80
N ASP A 71 1.50 -5.71 13.63
CA ASP A 71 2.73 -5.48 14.42
C ASP A 71 4.01 -5.38 13.57
N ASN A 72 3.91 -4.78 12.38
CA ASN A 72 5.08 -4.38 11.60
C ASN A 72 5.47 -2.93 11.94
N GLY A 73 6.66 -2.52 11.53
CA GLY A 73 7.12 -1.15 11.72
C GLY A 73 8.52 -0.90 11.19
N PRO A 74 9.04 0.33 11.30
CA PRO A 74 10.43 0.62 10.94
C PRO A 74 11.41 0.02 11.95
N ILE A 75 12.69 -0.13 11.53
CA ILE A 75 13.78 -0.48 12.45
C ILE A 75 13.95 0.61 13.52
N HIS A 76 13.79 1.87 13.11
CA HIS A 76 13.91 3.03 13.97
C HIS A 76 12.58 3.77 14.04
N LEU A 77 12.03 3.93 15.24
CA LEU A 77 10.80 4.69 15.48
C LEU A 77 10.90 6.16 15.01
N LYS A 78 12.11 6.71 14.96
CA LYS A 78 12.40 8.02 14.36
C LYS A 78 13.20 7.80 13.08
N SER A 79 12.51 7.44 12.01
CA SER A 79 13.09 7.40 10.68
C SER A 79 13.20 8.83 10.14
N PRO A 80 14.31 9.20 9.47
CA PRO A 80 14.37 10.44 8.71
C PRO A 80 13.54 10.40 7.41
N PHE A 81 13.03 9.22 7.04
CA PHE A 81 12.20 8.99 5.87
C PHE A 81 10.77 8.63 6.28
N VAL A 82 9.80 8.96 5.44
CA VAL A 82 8.41 8.53 5.61
C VAL A 82 8.34 7.00 5.64
N THR A 83 7.63 6.45 6.62
CA THR A 83 7.54 4.99 6.82
C THR A 83 6.13 4.49 6.52
N SER A 84 6.02 3.30 5.95
CA SER A 84 4.71 2.75 5.61
C SER A 84 4.59 1.23 5.61
N CYS A 85 3.36 0.72 5.76
CA CYS A 85 3.11 -0.69 5.48
C CYS A 85 3.10 -0.94 3.96
N LEU A 86 2.25 -0.24 3.21
CA LEU A 86 2.14 -0.39 1.77
C LEU A 86 2.36 0.94 1.07
N HIS A 87 3.31 0.96 0.14
CA HIS A 87 3.61 2.10 -0.72
C HIS A 87 3.37 1.70 -2.17
N LEU A 88 2.44 2.38 -2.84
CA LEU A 88 2.27 2.32 -4.30
C LEU A 88 2.74 3.62 -4.92
N SER A 89 3.55 3.56 -5.98
CA SER A 89 3.99 4.72 -6.76
C SER A 89 3.70 4.53 -8.25
N GLY A 90 3.31 5.59 -8.95
CA GLY A 90 3.10 5.60 -10.40
C GLY A 90 1.63 5.46 -10.83
N SER A 91 1.40 5.32 -12.15
CA SER A 91 0.06 5.31 -12.74
C SER A 91 -0.48 3.90 -12.95
N LYS A 92 -1.22 3.39 -11.97
CA LYS A 92 -1.88 2.07 -12.09
C LYS A 92 -3.17 2.00 -11.29
N ASN A 93 -4.20 1.39 -11.88
CA ASN A 93 -5.41 1.03 -11.15
C ASN A 93 -5.08 -0.14 -10.21
N ALA A 94 -5.44 0.02 -8.94
CA ALA A 94 -5.23 -1.00 -7.93
C ALA A 94 -6.48 -1.18 -7.08
N THR A 95 -6.79 -2.44 -6.80
CA THR A 95 -7.81 -2.86 -5.84
C THR A 95 -7.11 -3.41 -4.62
N ILE A 96 -7.15 -2.66 -3.54
CA ILE A 96 -6.60 -3.04 -2.24
C ILE A 96 -7.81 -3.20 -1.32
N GLN A 97 -8.35 -4.40 -1.15
CA GLN A 97 -9.59 -4.58 -0.38
C GLN A 97 -9.50 -5.78 0.54
N ARG A 98 -10.30 -5.76 1.61
CA ARG A 98 -10.43 -6.89 2.55
C ARG A 98 -9.10 -7.27 3.21
N ASN A 99 -8.20 -6.31 3.37
CA ASN A 99 -6.97 -6.47 4.15
C ASN A 99 -7.17 -5.94 5.58
N ILE A 100 -6.32 -6.39 6.48
CA ILE A 100 -6.22 -5.92 7.86
C ILE A 100 -4.91 -5.15 8.02
N PHE A 101 -4.99 -3.88 8.41
CA PHE A 101 -3.86 -3.01 8.70
C PHE A 101 -3.86 -2.60 10.17
N GLU A 102 -2.90 -3.11 10.94
CA GLU A 102 -2.73 -2.83 12.38
C GLU A 102 -1.22 -2.74 12.73
N ASN A 103 -0.55 -1.73 12.18
CA ASN A 103 0.87 -1.47 12.34
C ASN A 103 1.09 -0.08 12.97
N ILE A 104 0.86 0.02 14.28
CA ILE A 104 0.90 1.29 15.04
C ILE A 104 2.24 2.04 14.97
N ASN A 105 3.31 1.37 14.54
CA ASN A 105 4.65 1.96 14.47
C ASN A 105 4.97 2.60 13.12
N TYR A 106 4.12 2.42 12.09
CA TYR A 106 4.27 3.13 10.82
C TYR A 106 3.65 4.53 10.90
N GLU A 107 4.23 5.47 10.15
CA GLU A 107 3.63 6.80 9.97
C GLU A 107 2.32 6.70 9.17
N TYR A 108 2.31 5.89 8.11
CA TYR A 108 1.11 5.59 7.32
C TYR A 108 0.98 4.09 7.10
N GLU A 109 -0.24 3.55 7.12
CA GLU A 109 -0.48 2.18 6.65
C GLU A 109 -0.40 2.10 5.13
N PHE A 110 -0.88 3.14 4.45
CA PHE A 110 -0.93 3.17 3.00
C PHE A 110 -0.45 4.52 2.47
N ILE A 111 0.41 4.47 1.44
CA ILE A 111 0.85 5.63 0.68
C ILE A 111 0.49 5.43 -0.79
N ALA A 112 -0.25 6.37 -1.35
CA ALA A 112 -0.55 6.49 -2.76
C ALA A 112 0.39 7.50 -3.44
N GLY A 113 1.65 7.15 -3.62
CA GLY A 113 2.73 7.99 -4.15
C GLY A 113 2.59 8.36 -5.64
N LEU A 114 2.99 9.60 -5.96
CA LEU A 114 3.26 10.26 -7.25
C LEU A 114 2.33 9.98 -8.47
N LEU A 115 1.76 11.07 -9.00
CA LEU A 115 1.10 11.15 -10.31
C LEU A 115 2.10 11.21 -11.49
N ILE A 116 2.05 10.21 -12.37
CA ILE A 116 2.50 10.36 -13.76
C ILE A 116 1.27 10.28 -14.67
N ASP A 117 0.71 11.45 -14.97
CA ASP A 117 -0.14 11.73 -16.13
C ASP A 117 -1.47 10.97 -16.30
N SER A 118 -2.12 10.54 -15.22
CA SER A 118 -3.43 9.89 -15.31
C SER A 118 -4.50 10.59 -14.49
N LEU A 119 -5.15 11.58 -15.11
CA LEU A 119 -6.44 12.16 -14.67
C LEU A 119 -7.55 11.10 -14.41
N ASN A 120 -7.29 9.81 -14.69
CA ASN A 120 -8.23 8.69 -14.61
C ASN A 120 -7.77 7.51 -13.73
N THR A 121 -6.64 7.57 -13.00
CA THR A 121 -6.28 6.47 -12.09
C THR A 121 -6.98 6.62 -10.75
N THR A 122 -7.70 5.58 -10.34
CA THR A 122 -8.32 5.50 -9.02
C THR A 122 -7.79 4.27 -8.29
N ILE A 123 -7.32 4.45 -7.06
CA ILE A 123 -6.95 3.35 -6.18
C ILE A 123 -8.15 3.09 -5.27
N ASP A 124 -8.76 1.92 -5.44
CA ASP A 124 -9.86 1.47 -4.58
C ASP A 124 -9.26 0.76 -3.37
N ILE A 125 -9.33 1.43 -2.23
CA ILE A 125 -8.88 0.92 -0.93
C ILE A 125 -10.04 0.70 0.05
N THR A 126 -11.25 0.52 -0.49
CA THR A 126 -12.46 0.23 0.31
C THR A 126 -12.39 -1.15 0.95
N LEU A 127 -13.27 -1.41 1.92
CA LEU A 127 -13.43 -2.71 2.57
C LEU A 127 -12.15 -3.25 3.25
N ASN A 128 -11.19 -2.39 3.60
CA ASN A 128 -10.09 -2.75 4.49
C ASN A 128 -10.48 -2.44 5.95
N TRP A 129 -9.84 -3.14 6.89
CA TRP A 129 -9.82 -2.74 8.29
C TRP A 129 -8.54 -1.95 8.57
N TRP A 130 -8.72 -0.72 9.01
CA TRP A 130 -7.63 0.21 9.33
C TRP A 130 -7.51 0.40 10.83
N GLY A 131 -7.72 -0.65 11.64
CA GLY A 131 -7.64 -0.62 13.11
C GLY A 131 -8.61 0.31 13.84
N SER A 132 -9.55 0.95 13.14
CA SER A 132 -10.53 1.89 13.68
C SER A 132 -11.69 2.04 12.71
N ASP A 133 -12.87 2.39 13.22
CA ASP A 133 -14.05 2.82 12.46
C ASP A 133 -14.26 4.34 12.48
N VAL A 134 -13.36 5.08 13.13
CA VAL A 134 -13.41 6.55 13.20
C VAL A 134 -12.76 7.14 11.96
N TYR A 135 -13.54 7.84 11.14
CA TYR A 135 -13.12 8.47 9.88
C TYR A 135 -11.76 9.18 9.97
N GLN A 136 -11.58 10.09 10.94
CA GLN A 136 -10.34 10.86 11.09
C GLN A 136 -9.14 9.98 11.48
N ALA A 137 -9.36 8.92 12.27
CA ALA A 137 -8.30 7.98 12.63
C ALA A 137 -7.85 7.14 11.43
N ILE A 138 -8.77 6.82 10.52
CA ILE A 138 -8.47 6.13 9.26
C ILE A 138 -7.73 7.06 8.30
N GLN A 139 -8.22 8.29 8.13
CA GLN A 139 -7.61 9.29 7.26
C GLN A 139 -6.15 9.53 7.62
N ASN A 140 -5.82 9.70 8.91
CA ASN A 140 -4.44 9.91 9.37
C ASN A 140 -3.48 8.73 9.11
N ARG A 141 -3.99 7.57 8.65
CA ARG A 141 -3.19 6.38 8.32
C ARG A 141 -2.96 6.24 6.82
N ILE A 142 -3.53 7.13 6.00
CA ILE A 142 -3.49 7.07 4.54
C ILE A 142 -2.89 8.39 4.03
N LEU A 143 -1.76 8.29 3.33
CA LEU A 143 -1.16 9.43 2.65
C LEU A 143 -1.59 9.43 1.16
N ASP A 144 -2.50 10.34 0.80
CA ASP A 144 -3.05 10.46 -0.55
C ASP A 144 -3.18 11.92 -1.01
N PHE A 145 -3.86 12.14 -2.15
CA PHE A 145 -4.08 13.47 -2.73
C PHE A 145 -4.68 14.50 -1.75
N THR A 146 -5.47 14.07 -0.76
CA THR A 146 -6.10 14.98 0.20
C THR A 146 -5.10 15.61 1.16
N GLU A 147 -3.99 14.93 1.43
CA GLU A 147 -2.90 15.44 2.29
C GLU A 147 -1.78 16.08 1.48
N ARG A 148 -1.49 15.54 0.29
CA ARG A 148 -0.41 16.02 -0.58
C ARG A 148 -0.84 16.02 -2.04
N ALA A 149 -0.87 17.20 -2.65
CA ALA A 149 -1.43 17.40 -3.99
C ALA A 149 -0.68 16.66 -5.13
N ASP A 150 0.52 16.12 -4.88
CA ASP A 150 1.30 15.30 -5.81
C ASP A 150 1.01 13.79 -5.69
N HIS A 151 0.16 13.36 -4.76
CA HIS A 151 -0.26 11.97 -4.56
C HIS A 151 -1.53 11.60 -5.34
N SER A 152 -1.77 10.30 -5.53
CA SER A 152 -2.96 9.81 -6.24
C SER A 152 -4.24 9.90 -5.40
N LEU A 153 -5.40 10.07 -6.04
CA LEU A 153 -6.71 10.03 -5.36
C LEU A 153 -7.05 8.58 -4.96
N THR A 154 -7.47 8.41 -3.71
CA THR A 154 -7.89 7.10 -3.19
C THR A 154 -9.37 7.12 -2.81
N VAL A 155 -10.04 5.97 -2.98
CA VAL A 155 -11.41 5.76 -2.47
C VAL A 155 -11.33 4.73 -1.36
N TRP A 156 -11.60 5.14 -0.13
CA TRP A 156 -11.44 4.30 1.06
C TRP A 156 -12.72 4.07 1.88
N ASN A 157 -13.81 4.74 1.52
CA ASN A 157 -15.14 4.57 2.11
C ASN A 157 -16.03 3.75 1.16
N PRO A 158 -16.68 2.65 1.58
CA PRO A 158 -16.79 2.09 2.94
C PRO A 158 -15.55 1.32 3.40
N PHE A 159 -15.35 1.20 4.72
CA PHE A 159 -14.33 0.37 5.38
C PHE A 159 -14.98 -0.73 6.24
N LEU A 160 -14.23 -1.75 6.65
CA LEU A 160 -14.74 -2.79 7.57
C LEU A 160 -14.83 -2.22 8.98
N ALA A 161 -16.02 -2.05 9.55
CA ALA A 161 -16.18 -1.45 10.89
C ALA A 161 -16.11 -2.45 12.06
N CYS A 162 -16.24 -3.76 11.79
CA CYS A 162 -16.25 -4.81 12.81
C CYS A 162 -15.36 -5.99 12.38
N ARG A 163 -14.53 -6.48 13.32
CA ARG A 163 -13.71 -7.70 13.18
C ARG A 163 -14.51 -8.96 13.50
#